data_AF-A0A382UNS8-F1
#
_entry.id   AF-A0A382UNS8-F1
#
_cell.length_a   1.000
_cell.length_b   1.000
_cell.length_c   1.000
_cell.angle_alpha   90.00
_cell.angle_beta   90.00
_cell.angle_gamma   90.00
#
_symmetry.space_group_name_H-M   'P 1'
#
loop_
_entity.id
_entity.type
_entity.pdbx_description
1 polymer ?
#
loop_
_entity_poly.entity_id
_entity_poly.type
_entity_poly.pdbx_seq_one_letter_code
_entity_poly.pdbx_strand_id
1 'polypeptide(L)'
;MAKKRRFAETFPNPEDPTAALIKQRRLQMLLHSCIYYELDNELISDAQFDAWALELAILLKENPGVYSDRFDQYFIDWTGDTGMHFNHRDPWVLSKAEYLVKLHEKRNNEIF
;
A
#
# COMPACT_ATOMS: atom_id res chain seq x y z
N MET A 1 -17.63 14.67 23.66
CA MET A 1 -16.40 15.20 23.02
C MET A 1 -16.33 14.68 21.60
N ALA A 2 -16.45 15.54 20.60
CA ALA A 2 -16.33 15.12 19.21
C ALA A 2 -14.88 14.69 18.96
N LYS A 3 -14.65 13.40 18.64
CA LYS A 3 -13.39 12.95 18.04
C LYS A 3 -13.23 13.79 16.78
N LYS A 4 -12.40 14.84 16.82
CA LYS A 4 -11.93 15.54 15.61
C LYS A 4 -11.44 14.43 14.69
N ARG A 5 -12.15 14.18 13.59
CA ARG A 5 -11.60 13.42 12.47
C ARG A 5 -10.32 14.15 12.11
N ARG A 6 -9.19 13.67 12.61
CA ARG A 6 -7.85 14.11 12.20
C ARG A 6 -7.91 14.06 10.68
N PHE A 7 -7.67 15.22 10.06
CA PHE A 7 -7.76 15.49 8.63
C PHE A 7 -7.81 14.20 7.81
N ALA A 8 -8.97 13.92 7.19
CA ALA A 8 -9.02 12.87 6.21
C ALA A 8 -8.15 13.34 5.04
N GLU A 9 -6.85 13.04 5.08
CA GLU A 9 -5.96 13.24 3.94
C GLU A 9 -6.63 12.56 2.76
N THR A 10 -7.01 13.37 1.78
CA THR A 10 -7.57 12.89 0.53
C THR A 10 -6.41 12.49 -0.36
N PHE A 11 -6.41 11.24 -0.80
CA PHE A 11 -5.46 10.72 -1.77
C PHE A 11 -6.19 10.53 -3.09
N PRO A 12 -6.48 11.59 -3.86
CA PRO A 12 -7.14 11.45 -5.15
C PRO A 12 -6.30 10.59 -6.07
N ASN A 13 -6.94 9.78 -6.91
CA ASN A 13 -6.22 9.05 -7.93
C ASN A 13 -5.85 10.01 -9.07
N PRO A 14 -4.64 9.85 -9.66
CA PRO A 14 -4.29 10.52 -10.90
C PRO A 14 -5.32 10.23 -12.00
N GLU A 15 -5.52 11.19 -12.92
CA GLU A 15 -6.34 10.97 -14.12
C GLU A 15 -5.65 10.04 -15.12
N ASP A 16 -4.32 10.10 -15.18
CA ASP A 16 -3.51 9.21 -16.00
C ASP A 16 -3.61 7.76 -15.50
N PRO A 17 -4.03 6.80 -16.34
CA PRO A 17 -4.19 5.40 -15.93
C PRO A 17 -2.89 4.77 -15.44
N THR A 18 -1.75 5.12 -16.04
CA THR A 18 -0.44 4.58 -15.65
C THR A 18 -0.05 5.07 -14.25
N ALA A 19 -0.19 6.37 -13.98
CA ALA A 19 0.02 6.94 -12.66
C ALA A 19 -0.94 6.36 -11.62
N ALA A 20 -2.20 6.10 -11.98
CA ALA A 20 -3.16 5.45 -11.11
C ALA A 20 -2.79 4.00 -10.77
N LEU A 21 -2.27 3.24 -11.74
CA LEU A 21 -1.76 1.89 -11.51
C LEU A 21 -0.49 1.88 -10.64
N ILE A 22 0.45 2.79 -10.90
CA ILE A 22 1.66 2.96 -10.08
C ILE A 22 1.27 3.26 -8.64
N LYS A 23 0.32 4.18 -8.44
CA LYS A 23 -0.22 4.49 -7.11
C LYS A 23 -0.79 3.25 -6.43
N GLN A 24 -1.60 2.48 -7.16
CA GLN A 24 -2.22 1.27 -6.64
C GLN A 24 -1.15 0.29 -6.15
N ARG A 25 -0.13 0.02 -6.96
CA ARG A 25 0.96 -0.91 -6.62
C ARG A 25 1.78 -0.42 -5.44
N ARG A 26 2.15 0.86 -5.40
CA ARG A 26 2.84 1.47 -4.25
C ARG A 26 2.07 1.27 -2.95
N LEU A 27 0.77 1.55 -2.95
CA LEU A 27 -0.08 1.36 -1.79
C LEU A 27 -0.23 -0.12 -1.41
N GLN A 28 -0.30 -1.03 -2.38
CA GLN A 28 -0.32 -2.46 -2.12
C GLN A 28 0.97 -2.94 -1.44
N MET A 29 2.14 -2.51 -1.92
CA MET A 29 3.43 -2.84 -1.27
C MET A 29 3.49 -2.28 0.15
N LEU A 30 3.16 -1.00 0.31
CA LEU A 30 3.18 -0.31 1.61
C LEU A 30 2.26 -0.96 2.64
N LEU A 31 1.02 -1.26 2.25
CA LEU A 31 0.04 -1.85 3.15
C LEU A 31 0.34 -3.32 3.43
N HIS A 32 0.77 -4.10 2.44
CA HIS A 32 1.19 -5.48 2.68
C HIS A 32 2.35 -5.53 3.67
N SER A 33 3.42 -4.76 3.46
CA SER A 33 4.57 -4.75 4.37
C SER A 33 4.18 -4.31 5.79
N CYS A 34 3.28 -3.32 5.93
CA CYS A 34 2.75 -2.94 7.25
C CYS A 34 1.97 -4.08 7.91
N ILE A 35 1.12 -4.78 7.15
CA ILE A 35 0.32 -5.90 7.66
C ILE A 35 1.22 -7.06 8.09
N TYR A 36 2.22 -7.38 7.28
CA TYR A 36 3.18 -8.45 7.53
C TYR A 36 4.07 -8.16 8.75
N TYR A 37 4.71 -6.98 8.80
CA TYR A 37 5.71 -6.67 9.84
C TYR A 37 5.13 -6.14 11.15
N GLU A 38 4.03 -5.36 11.12
CA GLU A 38 3.48 -4.74 12.35
C GLU A 38 2.25 -5.46 12.88
N LEU A 39 1.47 -6.15 12.04
CA LEU A 39 0.21 -6.77 12.44
C LEU A 39 0.25 -8.31 12.49
N ASP A 40 1.39 -8.93 12.14
CA ASP A 40 1.58 -10.39 12.11
C ASP A 40 0.45 -11.11 11.36
N ASN A 41 0.07 -10.56 10.20
CA ASN A 41 -1.03 -11.04 9.37
C ASN A 41 -0.64 -10.98 7.89
N GLU A 42 -1.39 -11.67 7.03
CA GLU A 42 -1.10 -11.79 5.61
C GLU A 42 -2.41 -11.85 4.81
N LEU A 43 -2.61 -10.91 3.89
CA LEU A 43 -3.83 -10.85 3.06
C LEU A 43 -3.62 -11.37 1.64
N ILE A 44 -2.37 -11.41 1.18
CA ILE A 44 -1.93 -11.90 -0.13
C ILE A 44 -0.69 -12.75 0.10
N SER A 45 -0.48 -13.77 -0.73
CA SER A 45 0.72 -14.61 -0.63
C SER A 45 2.00 -13.85 -0.97
N ASP A 46 3.13 -14.30 -0.44
CA ASP A 46 4.49 -13.88 -0.86
C ASP A 46 4.64 -13.86 -2.39
N ALA A 47 4.19 -14.91 -3.08
CA ALA A 47 4.28 -14.98 -4.55
C ALA A 47 3.47 -13.87 -5.26
N GLN A 48 2.34 -13.45 -4.67
CA GLN A 48 1.54 -12.35 -5.21
C GLN A 48 2.21 -10.99 -4.93
N PHE A 49 2.83 -10.83 -3.77
CA PHE A 49 3.64 -9.67 -3.44
C PHE A 49 4.80 -9.53 -4.42
N ASP A 50 5.58 -10.58 -4.64
CA ASP A 50 6.72 -10.59 -5.55
C ASP A 50 6.33 -10.20 -6.99
N ALA A 51 5.21 -10.75 -7.47
CA ALA A 51 4.71 -10.42 -8.80
C ALA A 51 4.36 -8.92 -8.94
N TRP A 52 3.72 -8.33 -7.93
CA TRP A 52 3.38 -6.90 -7.92
C TRP A 52 4.61 -6.01 -7.69
N ALA A 53 5.57 -6.46 -6.90
CA ALA A 53 6.83 -5.75 -6.67
C ALA A 53 7.65 -5.62 -7.96
N LEU A 54 7.73 -6.70 -8.75
CA LEU A 54 8.36 -6.72 -10.05
C LEU A 54 7.60 -5.85 -11.07
N GLU A 55 6.27 -5.96 -11.12
CA GLU A 55 5.43 -5.11 -11.98
C GLU A 55 5.67 -3.62 -11.67
N LEU A 56 5.71 -3.25 -10.39
CA LEU A 56 6.00 -1.88 -9.97
C LEU A 56 7.38 -1.41 -10.41
N ALA A 57 8.42 -2.25 -10.27
CA ALA A 57 9.77 -1.91 -10.70
C ALA A 57 9.85 -1.65 -12.22
N ILE A 58 9.15 -2.45 -13.02
CA ILE A 58 9.04 -2.25 -14.47
C ILE A 58 8.31 -0.92 -14.76
N LEU A 59 7.16 -0.69 -14.13
CA LEU A 59 6.38 0.53 -14.32
C LEU A 59 7.17 1.80 -13.99
N LEU A 60 7.92 1.81 -12.89
CA LEU A 60 8.73 2.96 -12.49
C LEU A 60 9.91 3.20 -13.43
N LYS A 61 10.51 2.13 -13.96
CA LYS A 61 11.59 2.21 -14.94
C LYS A 61 11.10 2.76 -16.28
N GLU A 62 9.92 2.33 -16.74
CA GLU A 62 9.35 2.75 -18.01
C GLU A 62 8.72 4.15 -17.94
N ASN A 63 8.36 4.61 -16.74
CA ASN A 63 7.66 5.88 -16.53
C ASN A 63 8.39 6.74 -15.48
N PRO A 64 9.63 7.19 -15.78
CA PRO A 64 10.41 7.98 -14.84
C PRO A 64 9.73 9.31 -14.52
N GLY A 65 9.71 9.69 -13.25
CA GLY A 65 9.15 10.97 -12.80
C GLY A 65 7.63 11.02 -12.68
N VAL A 66 6.92 9.91 -12.87
CA VAL A 66 5.47 9.86 -12.60
C VAL A 66 5.21 10.03 -11.11
N TYR A 67 4.62 11.17 -10.78
CA TYR A 67 4.13 11.45 -9.45
C TYR A 67 2.77 10.78 -9.23
N SER A 68 2.58 10.12 -8.08
CA SER A 68 1.29 9.58 -7.69
C SER A 68 0.75 10.17 -6.39
N ASP A 69 1.53 10.13 -5.29
CA ASP A 69 1.16 10.70 -4.01
C ASP A 69 2.37 10.90 -3.06
N ARG A 70 2.11 11.19 -1.78
CA ARG A 70 3.16 11.46 -0.78
C ARG A 70 4.03 10.26 -0.41
N PHE A 71 3.63 9.04 -0.79
CA PHE A 71 4.39 7.83 -0.53
C PHE A 71 5.43 7.55 -1.62
N ASP A 72 5.41 8.28 -2.73
CA ASP A 72 6.35 8.14 -3.85
C ASP A 72 7.83 8.08 -3.41
N GLN A 73 8.19 8.88 -2.40
CA GLN A 73 9.55 8.94 -1.87
C GLN A 73 10.09 7.59 -1.38
N TYR A 74 9.23 6.67 -0.95
CA TYR A 74 9.64 5.35 -0.45
C TYR A 74 9.96 4.37 -1.58
N PHE A 75 9.65 4.75 -2.83
CA PHE A 75 9.82 3.93 -4.03
C PHE A 75 10.86 4.52 -4.98
N ILE A 76 11.65 5.49 -4.52
CA ILE A 76 12.84 5.94 -5.24
C ILE A 76 13.79 4.74 -5.36
N ASP A 77 14.26 4.47 -6.57
CA ASP A 77 15.13 3.33 -6.89
C ASP A 77 14.55 1.94 -6.53
N TRP A 78 13.22 1.83 -6.47
CA TRP A 78 12.56 0.56 -6.16
C TRP A 78 12.93 -0.55 -7.15
N THR A 79 13.54 -1.62 -6.63
CA THR A 79 13.94 -2.81 -7.38
C THR A 79 13.10 -4.06 -7.10
N GLY A 80 12.04 -3.93 -6.31
CA GLY A 80 11.25 -5.07 -5.83
C GLY A 80 11.71 -5.60 -4.46
N ASP A 81 12.16 -4.71 -3.58
CA ASP A 81 12.66 -5.08 -2.24
C ASP A 81 11.52 -5.53 -1.30
N THR A 82 11.85 -5.96 -0.08
CA THR A 82 10.88 -6.53 0.89
C THR A 82 9.90 -5.51 1.49
N GLY A 83 10.15 -4.20 1.32
CA GLY A 83 9.32 -3.13 1.88
C GLY A 83 9.44 -2.94 3.40
N MET A 84 10.47 -3.53 4.03
CA MET A 84 10.78 -3.33 5.45
C MET A 84 11.13 -1.86 5.77
N HIS A 85 11.69 -1.12 4.81
CA HIS A 85 12.12 0.28 4.98
C HIS A 85 10.96 1.29 4.97
N PHE A 86 9.74 0.86 4.69
CA PHE A 86 8.59 1.75 4.65
C PHE A 86 8.22 2.28 6.05
N ASN A 87 7.62 3.46 6.09
CA ASN A 87 7.08 4.01 7.34
C ASN A 87 5.73 3.37 7.67
N HIS A 88 5.75 2.16 8.22
CA HIS A 88 4.53 1.41 8.60
C HIS A 88 3.74 2.11 9.72
N ARG A 89 4.41 2.91 10.55
CA ARG A 89 3.81 3.64 11.68
C ARG A 89 3.17 4.97 11.29
N ASP A 90 3.19 5.31 10.00
CA ASP A 90 2.41 6.43 9.48
C ASP A 90 0.93 6.24 9.87
N PRO A 91 0.28 7.22 10.50
CA PRO A 91 -1.08 7.04 11.03
C PRO A 91 -2.11 6.64 9.97
N TRP A 92 -1.93 7.06 8.72
CA TRP A 92 -2.81 6.65 7.64
C TRP A 92 -2.56 5.20 7.24
N VAL A 93 -1.29 4.81 7.10
CA VAL A 93 -0.88 3.45 6.72
C VAL A 93 -1.37 2.44 7.74
N LEU A 94 -1.03 2.63 9.02
CA LEU A 94 -1.43 1.71 10.09
C LEU A 94 -2.95 1.60 10.21
N SER A 95 -3.66 2.73 10.17
CA SER A 95 -5.13 2.72 10.25
C SER A 95 -5.78 2.01 9.07
N LYS A 96 -5.20 2.10 7.86
CA LYS A 96 -5.69 1.39 6.68
C LYS A 96 -5.37 -0.10 6.71
N ALA A 97 -4.16 -0.47 7.14
CA ALA A 97 -3.75 -1.86 7.34
C ALA A 97 -4.70 -2.58 8.32
N GLU A 98 -4.92 -1.99 9.51
CA GLU A 98 -5.84 -2.52 10.51
C GLU A 98 -7.27 -2.68 9.98
N TYR A 99 -7.74 -1.71 9.17
CA TYR A 99 -9.06 -1.77 8.57
C TYR A 99 -9.20 -2.92 7.57
N LEU A 100 -8.18 -3.13 6.72
CA LEU A 100 -8.16 -4.21 5.74
C LEU A 100 -8.14 -5.59 6.40
N VAL A 101 -7.34 -5.77 7.45
CA VAL A 101 -7.31 -7.02 8.24
C VAL A 101 -8.70 -7.31 8.81
N LYS A 102 -9.33 -6.34 9.47
CA LYS A 102 -10.69 -6.50 10.02
C LYS A 102 -11.72 -6.85 8.95
N LEU A 103 -11.62 -6.24 7.77
CA LEU A 103 -12.52 -6.54 6.65
C LEU A 103 -12.30 -7.97 6.13
N HIS A 104 -11.05 -8.41 6.04
CA HIS A 104 -10.70 -9.76 5.63
C HIS A 104 -11.23 -10.82 6.61
N GLU A 105 -11.02 -10.63 7.91
CA GLU A 105 -11.55 -11.49 8.97
C GLU A 105 -13.08 -11.57 8.91
N LYS A 106 -13.75 -10.42 8.79
CA LYS A 106 -15.20 -10.37 8.69
C LYS A 106 -15.70 -11.15 7.48
N ARG A 107 -15.07 -10.97 6.31
CA ARG A 107 -15.43 -11.69 5.10
C ARG A 107 -15.25 -13.20 5.26
N ASN A 108 -14.20 -13.65 5.93
CA ASN A 108 -13.97 -15.07 6.16
C ASN A 108 -14.96 -15.66 7.17
N ASN A 109 -15.38 -14.88 8.18
CA ASN A 109 -16.35 -15.31 9.18
C ASN A 109 -17.81 -15.32 8.68
N GLU A 110 -18.13 -14.55 7.63
CA GLU A 110 -19.46 -14.55 6.98
C GLU A 110 -19.65 -15.71 5.98
N ILE A 111 -18.60 -16.49 5.71
CA ILE A 111 -18.63 -17.64 4.78
C ILE A 111 -18.91 -18.98 5.52
N PHE A 112 -19.09 -18.94 6.84
CA PHE A 112 -19.47 -20.10 7.67
C PHE A 112 -20.84 -19.94 8.33
#